data_AF-A0A538IDB1-F1
#
_entry.id   AF-A0A538IDB1-F1
#
_cell.length_a   1.000
_cell.length_b   1.000
_cell.length_c   1.000
_cell.angle_alpha   90.00
_cell.angle_beta   90.00
_cell.angle_gamma   90.00
#
_symmetry.space_group_name_H-M   'P 1'
#
loop_
_entity.id
_entity.type
_entity.pdbx_description
1 polymer ?
#
loop_
_entity_poly.entity_id
_entity_poly.type
_entity_poly.pdbx_seq_one_letter_code
_entity_poly.pdbx_strand_id
1 'polypeptide(L)'
;MRRLALVFVVVLALAACGGGSKAGGDATAQIKSAYAKFFSSKTALSTRIGLLQNGSKFTSVISALAKNPLASDTSATVSSVNLEGANKAKVVYTVNVSGSPLLENKTGTAVRIGGKWKVGYASLCKLIALEGPAPAACHSG
;
A
#
# COMPACT_ATOMS: atom_id res chain seq x y z
N MET A 1 -33.97 34.35 -49.72
CA MET A 1 -32.56 34.40 -50.19
C MET A 1 -31.88 35.64 -49.62
N ARG A 2 -31.30 35.55 -48.41
CA ARG A 2 -30.15 36.38 -48.00
C ARG A 2 -29.53 35.76 -46.75
N ARG A 3 -28.34 35.22 -46.96
CA ARG A 3 -27.46 34.60 -45.98
C ARG A 3 -26.84 35.71 -45.13
N LEU A 4 -26.61 35.45 -43.84
CA LEU A 4 -25.35 35.80 -43.14
C LEU A 4 -25.41 35.22 -41.73
N ALA A 5 -24.83 34.03 -41.59
CA ALA A 5 -24.41 33.46 -40.33
C ALA A 5 -23.15 34.22 -39.88
N LEU A 6 -23.19 34.80 -38.68
CA LEU A 6 -22.00 35.29 -37.98
C LEU A 6 -21.57 34.21 -36.99
N VAL A 7 -20.48 33.55 -37.34
CA VAL A 7 -19.77 32.55 -36.57
C VAL A 7 -19.10 33.25 -35.37
N PHE A 8 -19.59 33.00 -34.16
CA PHE A 8 -18.90 33.35 -32.93
C PHE A 8 -17.76 32.34 -32.69
N VAL A 9 -16.54 32.72 -33.05
CA VAL A 9 -15.32 31.98 -32.65
C VAL A 9 -14.95 32.45 -31.25
N VAL A 10 -15.45 31.76 -30.22
CA VAL A 10 -14.92 31.87 -28.86
C VAL A 10 -13.77 30.88 -28.75
N VAL A 11 -12.55 31.42 -28.75
CA VAL A 11 -11.33 30.68 -28.45
C VAL A 11 -11.35 30.34 -26.96
N LEU A 12 -11.76 29.11 -26.61
CA LEU A 12 -11.50 28.56 -25.28
C LEU A 12 -10.03 28.15 -25.20
N ALA A 13 -9.25 28.91 -24.44
CA ALA A 13 -7.92 28.54 -24.00
C ALA A 13 -7.99 27.27 -23.13
N LEU A 14 -7.62 26.12 -23.69
CA LEU A 14 -7.36 24.90 -22.94
C LEU A 14 -5.98 25.01 -22.28
N ALA A 15 -5.89 25.79 -21.20
CA ALA A 15 -4.83 25.64 -20.22
C ALA A 15 -5.06 24.36 -19.41
N ALA A 16 -4.82 23.20 -20.03
CA ALA A 16 -4.75 21.93 -19.33
C ALA A 16 -3.33 21.74 -18.77
N CYS A 17 -2.95 22.61 -17.83
CA CYS A 17 -1.80 22.37 -16.97
C CYS A 17 -2.19 21.24 -16.02
N GLY A 18 -1.52 20.10 -16.17
CA GLY A 18 -1.82 18.85 -15.48
C GLY A 18 -2.04 19.04 -13.98
N GLY A 19 -3.03 18.32 -13.45
CA GLY A 19 -3.40 18.27 -12.04
C GLY A 19 -2.26 17.79 -11.15
N GLY A 20 -1.32 18.67 -10.86
CA GLY A 20 -0.41 18.59 -9.74
C GLY A 20 -1.14 19.07 -8.49
N SER A 21 -1.07 18.28 -7.42
CA SER A 21 -1.57 18.58 -6.05
C SER A 21 -2.88 17.91 -5.62
N LYS A 22 -3.04 16.60 -5.90
CA LYS A 22 -3.92 15.70 -5.10
C LYS A 22 -3.43 14.25 -5.01
N ALA A 23 -2.41 13.90 -5.79
CA ALA A 23 -1.87 12.53 -5.88
C ALA A 23 -1.18 12.05 -4.59
N GLY A 24 -0.52 12.93 -3.82
CA GLY A 24 0.24 12.54 -2.62
C GLY A 24 -0.61 12.22 -1.39
N GLY A 25 -1.68 13.00 -1.15
CA GLY A 25 -2.63 12.76 -0.05
C GLY A 25 -3.43 11.47 -0.24
N ASP A 26 -3.87 11.22 -1.47
CA ASP A 26 -4.53 9.97 -1.85
C ASP A 26 -3.59 8.76 -1.73
N ALA A 27 -2.35 8.85 -2.24
CA ALA A 27 -1.36 7.78 -2.10
C ALA A 27 -1.05 7.44 -0.63
N THR A 28 -0.86 8.46 0.22
CA THR A 28 -0.61 8.26 1.64
C THR A 28 -1.78 7.53 2.30
N ALA A 29 -3.02 7.97 2.08
CA ALA A 29 -4.21 7.32 2.65
C ALA A 29 -4.36 5.86 2.16
N GLN A 30 -4.11 5.60 0.87
CA GLN A 30 -4.12 4.24 0.33
C GLN A 30 -3.06 3.35 0.96
N ILE A 31 -1.84 3.86 1.15
CA ILE A 31 -0.75 3.12 1.81
C ILE A 31 -1.11 2.80 3.26
N LYS A 32 -1.63 3.76 4.02
CA LYS A 32 -2.11 3.54 5.39
C LYS A 32 -3.19 2.46 5.43
N SER A 33 -4.17 2.52 4.52
CA SER A 33 -5.24 1.53 4.41
C SER A 33 -4.70 0.14 4.04
N ALA A 34 -3.75 0.06 3.12
CA ALA A 34 -3.15 -1.20 2.69
C ALA A 34 -2.42 -1.88 3.86
N TYR A 35 -1.63 -1.12 4.63
CA TYR A 35 -0.96 -1.64 5.84
C TYR A 35 -1.98 -2.10 6.88
N ALA A 36 -2.96 -1.27 7.23
CA ALA A 36 -3.97 -1.60 8.23
C ALA A 36 -4.72 -2.90 7.87
N LYS A 37 -5.16 -3.04 6.62
CA LYS A 37 -5.86 -4.25 6.14
C LYS A 37 -4.94 -5.46 6.02
N PHE A 38 -3.70 -5.29 5.55
CA PHE A 38 -2.77 -6.40 5.41
C PHE A 38 -2.41 -7.05 6.76
N PHE A 39 -2.23 -6.25 7.81
CA PHE A 39 -1.90 -6.74 9.14
C PHE A 39 -3.12 -7.11 9.99
N SER A 40 -4.32 -6.69 9.59
CA SER A 40 -5.54 -7.01 10.33
C SER A 40 -5.87 -8.50 10.26
N SER A 41 -5.98 -9.14 11.43
CA SER A 41 -6.47 -10.52 11.56
C SER A 41 -7.91 -10.68 11.06
N LYS A 42 -8.69 -9.60 11.02
CA LYS A 42 -10.07 -9.53 10.54
C LYS A 42 -10.17 -9.47 9.00
N THR A 43 -9.05 -9.28 8.30
CA THR A 43 -9.04 -9.22 6.84
C THR A 43 -8.89 -10.61 6.25
N ALA A 44 -9.78 -10.98 5.32
CA ALA A 44 -9.75 -12.26 4.64
C ALA A 44 -8.38 -12.54 3.98
N LEU A 45 -7.93 -13.80 4.02
CA LEU A 45 -6.62 -14.22 3.53
C LEU A 45 -6.37 -13.81 2.07
N SER A 46 -7.36 -13.98 1.19
CA SER A 46 -7.28 -13.58 -0.23
C SER A 46 -7.03 -12.07 -0.40
N THR A 47 -7.67 -11.25 0.42
CA THR A 47 -7.44 -9.79 0.45
C THR A 47 -6.04 -9.47 0.92
N ARG A 48 -5.54 -10.14 1.97
CA ARG A 48 -4.16 -9.95 2.47
C ARG A 48 -3.13 -10.31 1.39
N ILE A 49 -3.33 -11.41 0.69
CA ILE A 49 -2.52 -11.81 -0.47
C ILE A 49 -2.55 -10.73 -1.56
N GLY A 50 -3.74 -10.21 -1.89
CA GLY A 50 -3.89 -9.16 -2.91
C GLY A 50 -3.22 -7.82 -2.55
N LEU A 51 -3.10 -7.52 -1.25
CA LEU A 51 -2.49 -6.31 -0.71
C LEU A 51 -0.97 -6.37 -0.60
N LEU A 52 -0.35 -7.54 -0.76
CA LEU A 52 1.10 -7.69 -0.77
C LEU A 52 1.65 -7.62 -2.20
N GLN A 53 2.80 -6.95 -2.35
CA GLN A 53 3.62 -7.05 -3.55
C GLN A 53 3.96 -8.51 -3.83
N ASN A 54 3.69 -8.97 -5.05
CA ASN A 54 3.91 -10.37 -5.46
C ASN A 54 3.23 -11.39 -4.53
N GLY A 55 2.09 -11.04 -3.93
CA GLY A 55 1.47 -11.83 -2.86
C GLY A 55 1.19 -13.30 -3.19
N SER A 56 0.98 -13.65 -4.47
CA SER A 56 0.83 -15.04 -4.91
C SER A 56 2.04 -15.92 -4.53
N LYS A 57 3.25 -15.36 -4.54
CA LYS A 57 4.50 -16.04 -4.11
C LYS A 57 4.58 -16.25 -2.59
N PHE A 58 3.75 -15.53 -1.83
CA PHE A 58 3.75 -15.52 -0.37
C PHE A 58 2.50 -16.18 0.23
N THR A 59 1.65 -16.82 -0.58
CA THR A 59 0.39 -17.44 -0.14
C THR A 59 0.57 -18.35 1.08
N SER A 60 1.53 -19.28 1.03
CA SER A 60 1.81 -20.20 2.15
C SER A 60 2.33 -19.47 3.39
N VAL A 61 3.16 -18.44 3.20
CA VAL A 61 3.73 -17.63 4.28
C VAL A 61 2.65 -16.80 4.98
N ILE A 62 1.79 -16.13 4.22
CA ILE A 62 0.67 -15.34 4.77
C ILE A 62 -0.34 -16.26 5.45
N SER A 63 -0.59 -17.46 4.90
CA SER A 63 -1.47 -18.45 5.52
C SER A 63 -0.90 -18.96 6.86
N ALA A 64 0.40 -19.23 6.93
CA ALA A 64 1.06 -19.64 8.16
C ALA A 64 1.00 -18.53 9.23
N LEU A 65 1.31 -17.29 8.86
CA LEU A 65 1.20 -16.13 9.77
C LEU A 65 -0.22 -15.92 10.26
N ALA A 66 -1.23 -16.12 9.42
CA ALA A 66 -2.63 -16.02 9.83
C ALA A 66 -3.07 -17.09 10.84
N LYS A 67 -2.33 -18.19 10.96
CA LYS A 67 -2.55 -19.26 11.94
C LYS A 67 -1.71 -19.09 13.21
N ASN A 68 -0.76 -18.15 13.23
CA ASN A 68 0.06 -17.88 14.40
C ASN A 68 -0.82 -17.25 15.50
N PRO A 69 -0.87 -17.80 16.73
CA PRO A 69 -1.61 -17.21 17.84
C PRO A 69 -1.23 -15.74 18.11
N LEU A 70 0.03 -15.36 17.89
CA LEU A 70 0.51 -13.97 18.03
C LEU A 70 -0.09 -13.03 16.98
N ALA A 71 -0.62 -13.56 15.88
CA ALA A 71 -1.33 -12.79 14.85
C ALA A 71 -2.83 -12.65 15.16
N SER A 72 -3.29 -13.15 16.30
CA SER A 72 -4.67 -12.95 16.75
C SER A 72 -4.86 -11.49 17.14
N ASP A 73 -5.92 -10.86 16.64
CA ASP A 73 -6.21 -9.45 16.89
C ASP A 73 -5.05 -8.47 16.57
N THR A 74 -4.24 -8.79 15.54
CA THR A 74 -3.23 -7.85 15.05
C THR A 74 -3.84 -6.73 14.21
N SER A 75 -3.17 -5.58 14.22
CA SER A 75 -3.37 -4.50 13.25
C SER A 75 -2.05 -3.77 13.02
N ALA A 76 -2.02 -2.84 12.05
CA ALA A 76 -0.90 -1.93 11.89
C ALA A 76 -1.37 -0.49 11.74
N THR A 77 -0.64 0.43 12.39
CA THR A 77 -0.81 1.87 12.25
C THR A 77 0.42 2.47 11.60
N VAL A 78 0.21 3.36 10.62
CA VAL A 78 1.30 4.00 9.87
C VAL A 78 1.49 5.42 10.38
N SER A 79 2.67 5.68 10.95
CA SER A 79 3.05 6.99 11.49
C SER A 79 3.63 7.91 10.42
N SER A 80 4.36 7.36 9.44
CA SER A 80 4.97 8.14 8.36
C SER A 80 4.93 7.42 7.01
N VAL A 81 4.73 8.20 5.95
CA VAL A 81 4.85 7.76 4.55
C VAL A 81 5.71 8.78 3.81
N ASN A 82 6.80 8.30 3.21
CA ASN A 82 7.66 9.10 2.34
C ASN A 82 7.60 8.53 0.92
N LEU A 83 6.95 9.24 0.00
CA LEU A 83 6.85 8.82 -1.40
C LEU A 83 8.21 8.97 -2.09
N GLU A 84 8.64 7.91 -2.78
CA GLU A 84 9.89 7.86 -3.55
C GLU A 84 9.52 7.76 -5.05
N GLY A 85 9.06 8.88 -5.59
CA GLY A 85 8.49 8.95 -6.93
C GLY A 85 7.05 8.44 -7.01
N ALA A 86 6.59 8.07 -8.20
CA ALA A 86 5.17 7.79 -8.45
C ALA A 86 4.68 6.43 -7.94
N ASN A 87 5.59 5.45 -7.78
CA ASN A 87 5.23 4.04 -7.60
C ASN A 87 5.92 3.36 -6.41
N LYS A 88 6.70 4.08 -5.60
CA LYS A 88 7.38 3.55 -4.42
C LYS A 88 7.21 4.49 -3.23
N ALA A 89 7.26 3.94 -2.03
CA ALA A 89 7.27 4.71 -0.80
C ALA A 89 8.02 3.97 0.31
N LYS A 90 8.64 4.72 1.21
CA LYS A 90 9.08 4.26 2.53
C LYS A 90 7.96 4.51 3.54
N VAL A 91 7.82 3.57 4.48
CA VAL A 91 6.74 3.59 5.47
C VAL A 91 7.33 3.36 6.85
N VAL A 92 6.92 4.14 7.84
CA VAL A 92 7.15 3.85 9.26
C VAL A 92 5.83 3.44 9.87
N TYR A 93 5.81 2.28 10.53
CA TYR A 93 4.58 1.68 11.04
C TYR A 93 4.82 0.97 12.38
N THR A 94 3.73 0.81 13.11
CA THR A 94 3.67 0.04 14.34
C THR A 94 2.72 -1.14 14.13
N VAL A 95 3.15 -2.35 14.51
CA VAL A 95 2.25 -3.50 14.62
C VAL A 95 1.69 -3.52 16.04
N ASN A 96 0.37 -3.61 16.15
CA ASN A 96 -0.35 -3.66 17.40
C ASN A 96 -0.99 -5.05 17.57
N VAL A 97 -1.06 -5.54 18.80
CA VAL A 97 -1.79 -6.75 19.20
C VAL A 97 -2.79 -6.35 20.27
N SER A 98 -4.07 -6.70 20.08
CA SER A 98 -5.14 -6.36 21.03
C SER A 98 -5.22 -4.86 21.36
N GLY A 99 -4.89 -4.01 20.39
CA GLY A 99 -4.87 -2.55 20.54
C GLY A 99 -3.61 -1.97 21.17
N SER A 100 -2.70 -2.78 21.68
CA SER A 100 -1.43 -2.34 22.27
C SER A 100 -0.29 -2.42 21.25
N PRO A 101 0.62 -1.42 21.21
CA PRO A 101 1.84 -1.49 20.40
C PRO A 101 2.71 -2.69 20.79
N LEU A 102 3.12 -3.50 19.81
CA LEU A 102 4.05 -4.61 20.00
C LEU A 102 5.37 -4.36 19.29
N LEU A 103 5.30 -3.96 18.01
CA LEU A 103 6.46 -3.71 17.18
C LEU A 103 6.41 -2.26 16.69
N GLU A 104 6.95 -1.36 17.49
CA GLU A 104 6.96 0.07 17.19
C GLU A 104 8.05 0.46 16.19
N ASN A 105 7.78 1.55 15.46
CA ASN A 105 8.73 2.25 14.59
C ASN A 105 9.44 1.33 13.58
N LYS A 106 8.73 0.33 13.08
CA LYS A 106 9.26 -0.57 12.04
C LYS A 106 9.31 0.16 10.71
N THR A 107 10.38 -0.12 9.96
CA THR A 107 10.56 0.41 8.61
C THR A 107 10.06 -0.58 7.57
N GLY A 108 9.27 -0.08 6.64
CA GLY A 108 8.67 -0.83 5.56
C GLY A 108 8.70 -0.07 4.24
N THR A 109 8.15 -0.71 3.22
CA THR A 109 7.99 -0.15 1.88
C THR A 109 6.55 -0.31 1.39
N ALA A 110 6.15 0.51 0.44
CA ALA A 110 4.93 0.31 -0.33
C ALA A 110 5.25 0.48 -1.83
N VAL A 111 4.53 -0.26 -2.66
CA VAL A 111 4.68 -0.18 -4.12
C VAL A 111 3.32 -0.03 -4.78
N ARG A 112 3.26 0.73 -5.87
CA ARG A 112 2.04 0.89 -6.67
C ARG A 112 2.10 -0.05 -7.87
N ILE A 113 1.17 -1.00 -7.94
CA ILE A 113 1.09 -2.01 -9.01
C ILE A 113 -0.35 -2.03 -9.52
N GLY A 114 -0.53 -1.87 -10.83
CA GLY A 114 -1.87 -1.83 -11.43
C GLY A 114 -2.75 -0.71 -10.84
N GLY A 115 -2.15 0.45 -10.58
CA GLY A 115 -2.83 1.61 -10.01
C GLY A 115 -3.11 1.56 -8.50
N LYS A 116 -2.89 0.42 -7.83
CA LYS A 116 -3.17 0.21 -6.40
C LYS A 116 -1.88 0.16 -5.58
N TRP A 117 -1.87 0.87 -4.46
CA TRP A 117 -0.80 0.75 -3.47
C TRP A 117 -0.89 -0.56 -2.69
N LYS A 118 0.25 -1.22 -2.54
CA LYS A 118 0.43 -2.50 -1.87
C LYS A 118 1.57 -2.41 -0.87
N VAL A 119 1.51 -3.25 0.16
CA VAL A 119 2.63 -3.46 1.09
C VAL A 119 3.78 -4.09 0.30
N GLY A 120 4.98 -3.53 0.38
CA GLY A 120 6.16 -4.13 -0.24
C GLY A 120 6.54 -5.43 0.46
N TYR A 121 6.95 -6.46 -0.29
CA TYR A 121 7.24 -7.77 0.29
C TYR A 121 8.39 -7.71 1.31
N ALA A 122 9.33 -6.77 1.13
CA ALA A 122 10.44 -6.54 2.05
C ALA A 122 9.98 -6.19 3.47
N SER A 123 8.81 -5.53 3.63
CA SER A 123 8.22 -5.26 4.95
C SER A 123 7.85 -6.55 5.67
N LEU A 124 7.21 -7.48 4.96
CA LEU A 124 6.83 -8.77 5.51
C LEU A 124 8.06 -9.62 5.85
N CYS A 125 9.02 -9.69 4.93
CA CYS A 125 10.24 -10.47 5.12
C CYS A 125 11.07 -10.03 6.32
N LYS A 126 11.17 -8.71 6.56
CA LYS A 126 11.83 -8.17 7.76
C LYS A 126 11.15 -8.60 9.06
N LEU A 127 9.82 -8.70 9.06
CA LEU A 127 9.10 -9.15 10.25
C LEU A 127 9.28 -10.65 10.49
N ILE A 128 9.19 -11.46 9.44
CA ILE A 128 9.43 -12.91 9.55
C ILE A 128 10.84 -13.20 10.06
N ALA A 129 11.83 -12.40 9.63
CA ALA A 129 13.21 -12.52 10.09
C ALA A 129 13.38 -12.30 11.60
N LEU A 130 12.41 -11.69 12.29
CA LEU A 130 12.42 -11.57 13.76
C LEU A 130 12.02 -12.88 14.46
N GLU A 131 11.25 -13.73 13.78
CA GLU A 131 10.78 -15.01 14.30
C GLU A 131 11.68 -16.19 13.90
N GLY A 132 12.53 -16.01 12.87
CA GLY A 132 13.46 -17.04 12.39
C GLY A 132 13.94 -16.82 10.96
N PRO A 133 14.51 -17.85 10.31
CA PRO A 133 14.98 -17.74 8.92
C PRO A 133 13.86 -17.32 7.96
N ALA A 134 14.17 -16.35 7.09
CA ALA A 134 13.21 -15.88 6.10
C ALA A 134 12.93 -16.97 5.04
N PRO A 135 11.68 -17.10 4.52
CA PRO A 135 11.36 -18.02 3.45
C PRO A 135 12.16 -17.73 2.16
N ALA A 136 12.31 -18.73 1.28
CA ALA A 136 12.96 -18.55 -0.02
C ALA A 136 12.37 -17.38 -0.84
N ALA A 137 11.06 -17.14 -0.73
CA ALA A 137 10.38 -16.01 -1.37
C ALA A 137 10.94 -14.62 -0.97
N CYS A 138 11.60 -14.52 0.18
CA CYS A 138 12.26 -13.30 0.65
C CYS A 138 13.66 -13.06 0.07
N HIS A 139 14.24 -14.04 -0.61
CA HIS A 139 15.58 -13.97 -1.19
C HIS A 139 15.59 -13.59 -2.67
N SER A 140 14.41 -13.53 -3.31
CA SER A 140 14.26 -13.27 -4.75
C SER A 140 14.11 -11.77 -5.08
N GLY A 141 14.86 -10.92 -4.39
CA GLY A 141 14.68 -9.46 -4.39
C GLY A 141 15.13 -8.78 -5.68
#